data_AF-A0A5A9P088-F1
#
_entry.id   AF-A0A5A9P088-F1
#
_cell.length_a   1.000
_cell.length_b   1.000
_cell.length_c   1.000
_cell.angle_alpha   90.00
_cell.angle_beta   90.00
_cell.angle_gamma   90.00
#
_symmetry.space_group_name_H-M   'P 1'
#
loop_
_entity.id
_entity.type
_entity.pdbx_description
1 polymer ?
#
loop_
_entity_poly.entity_id
_entity_poly.type
_entity_poly.pdbx_seq_one_letter_code
_entity_poly.pdbx_strand_id
1 'polypeptide(L)'
;MDVPEFDDPKWVMDLSCLVDITQELNVLNLKLQGPGQLITAVYESVKALSTKLRLWKTQLSAKNLSKFTTCRSLVEQMELIDLKCNSELKMKFREAQGNADKTAQFLRELPPSFPELSKVFSRLMCLFGSTYLCEKLFSTMNFNKCKFRSSLSDAHLEAVLRVSTTNSIRANVAQLCEQKRCQVSGKK
;
A
#
# COMPACT_ATOMS: atom_id res chain seq x y z
N MET A 1 2.28 31.57 -26.03
CA MET A 1 0.90 31.13 -26.33
C MET A 1 0.39 30.54 -25.04
N ASP A 2 -0.52 31.22 -24.35
CA ASP A 2 -1.28 30.60 -23.26
C ASP A 2 -2.34 29.70 -23.89
N VAL A 3 -2.48 28.49 -23.36
CA VAL A 3 -3.53 27.54 -23.76
C VAL A 3 -4.54 27.54 -22.61
N PRO A 4 -5.63 28.35 -22.69
CA PRO A 4 -6.56 28.56 -21.58
C PRO A 4 -7.24 27.27 -21.11
N GLU A 5 -7.27 26.24 -21.95
CA GLU A 5 -7.79 24.92 -21.60
C GLU A 5 -6.96 24.20 -20.53
N PHE A 6 -5.68 24.53 -20.37
CA PHE A 6 -4.85 23.96 -19.30
C PHE A 6 -5.15 24.55 -17.92
N ASP A 7 -5.87 25.68 -17.86
CA ASP A 7 -6.32 26.25 -16.59
C ASP A 7 -7.63 25.61 -16.11
N ASP A 8 -8.37 24.88 -16.97
CA ASP A 8 -9.58 24.15 -16.58
C ASP A 8 -9.21 22.76 -16.02
N PRO A 9 -9.37 22.54 -14.70
CA PRO A 9 -9.02 21.26 -14.07
C PRO A 9 -9.78 20.07 -14.65
N LYS A 10 -11.02 20.30 -15.11
CA LYS A 10 -11.84 19.26 -15.72
C LYS A 10 -11.30 18.87 -17.08
N TRP A 11 -10.92 19.85 -17.89
CA TRP A 11 -10.33 19.61 -19.20
C TRP A 11 -9.00 18.85 -19.09
N VAL A 12 -8.13 19.25 -18.17
CA VAL A 12 -6.84 18.58 -17.93
C VAL A 12 -7.04 17.13 -17.47
N MET A 13 -8.07 16.89 -16.65
CA MET A 13 -8.46 15.54 -16.23
C MET A 13 -8.95 14.69 -17.40
N ASP A 14 -9.81 15.23 -18.27
CA ASP A 14 -10.30 14.54 -19.46
C ASP A 14 -9.16 14.22 -20.44
N LEU A 15 -8.23 15.17 -20.64
CA LEU A 15 -7.02 14.95 -21.44
C LEU A 15 -6.17 13.81 -20.86
N SER A 16 -5.94 13.80 -19.54
CA SER A 16 -5.14 12.76 -18.89
C SER A 16 -5.75 11.36 -19.06
N CYS A 17 -7.08 11.24 -19.02
CA CYS A 17 -7.79 10.00 -19.30
C CYS A 17 -7.62 9.57 -20.77
N LEU A 18 -7.69 10.54 -21.69
CA LEU A 18 -7.49 10.30 -23.12
C LEU A 18 -6.07 9.82 -23.42
N VAL A 19 -5.06 10.38 -22.77
CA VAL A 19 -3.66 9.94 -22.90
C VAL A 19 -3.52 8.47 -22.49
N ASP A 20 -4.09 8.06 -21.36
CA ASP A 20 -4.04 6.67 -20.91
C ASP A 20 -4.79 5.71 -21.87
N ILE A 21 -5.94 6.14 -22.43
CA ILE A 21 -6.67 5.33 -23.42
C ILE A 21 -5.87 5.20 -24.72
N THR A 22 -5.32 6.31 -25.22
CA THR A 22 -4.57 6.33 -26.49
C THR A 22 -3.27 5.54 -26.38
N GLN A 23 -2.59 5.57 -25.23
CA GLN A 23 -1.43 4.71 -24.96
C GLN A 23 -1.74 3.23 -25.14
N GLU A 24 -2.91 2.79 -24.68
CA GLU A 24 -3.32 1.39 -24.74
C GLU A 24 -3.87 0.98 -26.11
N LEU A 25 -4.52 1.91 -26.81
CA LEU A 25 -4.81 1.75 -28.23
C LEU A 25 -3.52 1.64 -29.05
N ASN A 26 -2.49 2.40 -28.71
CA ASN A 26 -1.19 2.30 -29.38
C ASN A 26 -0.53 0.93 -29.13
N VAL A 27 -0.58 0.40 -27.90
CA VAL A 27 -0.12 -0.96 -27.59
C VAL A 27 -0.86 -2.00 -28.44
N LEU A 28 -2.18 -1.87 -28.61
CA LEU A 28 -2.93 -2.75 -29.49
C LEU A 28 -2.52 -2.56 -30.96
N ASN A 29 -2.41 -1.32 -31.43
CA ASN A 29 -2.05 -1.02 -32.81
C ASN A 29 -0.70 -1.65 -33.18
N LEU A 30 0.31 -1.52 -32.31
CA LEU A 30 1.61 -2.17 -32.48
C LEU A 30 1.52 -3.70 -32.49
N LYS A 31 0.62 -4.28 -31.68
CA LYS A 31 0.35 -5.72 -31.74
C LYS A 31 -0.25 -6.10 -33.08
N LEU A 32 -1.22 -5.36 -33.61
CA LEU A 32 -1.93 -5.71 -34.85
C LEU A 32 -1.09 -5.52 -36.12
N GLN A 33 -0.08 -4.64 -36.09
CA GLN A 33 0.78 -4.32 -37.24
C GLN A 33 2.02 -5.24 -37.34
N GLY A 34 2.20 -6.19 -36.43
CA GLY A 34 3.33 -7.12 -36.47
C GLY A 34 3.29 -8.03 -37.71
N PRO A 35 4.41 -8.29 -38.40
CA PRO A 35 4.42 -9.20 -39.54
C PRO A 35 4.08 -10.63 -39.10
N GLY A 36 3.30 -11.35 -39.92
CA GLY A 36 3.04 -12.78 -39.74
C GLY A 36 1.95 -13.16 -38.72
N GLN A 37 1.02 -12.26 -38.40
CA GLN A 37 -0.06 -12.58 -37.46
C GLN A 37 -1.16 -13.46 -38.05
N LEU A 38 -1.53 -14.49 -37.28
CA LEU A 38 -2.71 -15.31 -37.57
C LEU A 38 -3.98 -14.50 -37.29
N ILE A 39 -5.00 -14.68 -38.13
CA ILE A 39 -6.33 -14.04 -37.96
C ILE A 39 -6.92 -14.35 -36.58
N THR A 40 -6.69 -15.56 -36.06
CA THR A 40 -7.12 -15.97 -34.71
C THR A 40 -6.47 -15.12 -33.61
N ALA A 41 -5.17 -14.84 -33.72
CA ALA A 41 -4.43 -14.01 -32.76
C ALA A 41 -4.87 -12.53 -32.80
N VAL A 42 -5.17 -12.02 -34.01
CA VAL A 42 -5.76 -10.70 -34.22
C VAL A 42 -7.12 -10.62 -33.53
N TYR A 43 -7.99 -11.61 -33.76
CA TYR A 43 -9.32 -11.69 -33.14
C TYR A 43 -9.24 -11.76 -31.61
N GLU A 44 -8.34 -12.58 -31.05
CA GLU A 44 -8.12 -12.68 -29.61
C GLU A 44 -7.66 -11.34 -29.01
N SER A 45 -6.77 -10.63 -29.70
CA SER A 45 -6.27 -9.31 -29.27
C SER A 45 -7.38 -8.26 -29.23
N VAL A 46 -8.25 -8.22 -30.25
CA VAL A 46 -9.41 -7.34 -30.29
C VAL A 46 -10.41 -7.70 -29.18
N LYS A 47 -10.72 -8.98 -28.99
CA LYS A 47 -11.62 -9.46 -27.94
C LYS A 47 -11.09 -9.16 -26.53
N ALA A 48 -9.79 -9.29 -26.33
CA ALA A 48 -9.11 -8.92 -25.10
C ALA A 48 -9.24 -7.40 -24.84
N LEU A 49 -9.06 -6.57 -25.86
CA LEU A 49 -9.30 -5.12 -25.74
C LEU A 49 -10.75 -4.82 -25.37
N SER A 50 -11.74 -5.42 -26.03
CA SER A 50 -13.17 -5.19 -25.70
C SER A 50 -13.48 -5.55 -24.25
N THR A 51 -12.88 -6.64 -23.76
CA THR A 51 -13.00 -7.05 -22.36
C THR A 51 -12.34 -6.03 -21.41
N LYS A 52 -11.17 -5.52 -21.80
CA LYS A 52 -10.43 -4.49 -21.06
C LYS A 52 -11.19 -3.17 -20.99
N LEU A 53 -11.77 -2.70 -22.10
CA LEU A 53 -12.61 -1.50 -22.14
C LEU A 53 -13.84 -1.62 -21.25
N ARG A 54 -14.49 -2.80 -21.23
CA ARG A 54 -15.60 -3.08 -20.32
C ARG A 54 -15.16 -3.00 -18.85
N LEU A 55 -14.02 -3.61 -18.52
CA LEU A 55 -13.44 -3.52 -17.17
C LEU A 55 -13.13 -2.07 -16.78
N TRP A 56 -12.52 -1.30 -17.68
CA TRP A 56 -12.18 0.09 -17.45
C TRP A 56 -13.40 0.96 -17.22
N LYS A 57 -14.49 0.73 -17.97
CA LYS A 57 -15.77 1.40 -17.72
C LYS A 57 -16.23 1.16 -16.27
N THR A 58 -16.20 -0.09 -15.81
CA THR A 58 -16.53 -0.43 -14.41
C THR A 58 -15.58 0.22 -13.42
N GLN A 59 -14.28 0.25 -13.70
CA GLN A 59 -13.26 0.87 -12.85
C GLN A 59 -13.46 2.39 -12.74
N LEU A 60 -13.75 3.07 -13.85
CA LEU A 60 -14.04 4.50 -13.87
C LEU A 60 -15.32 4.82 -13.08
N SER A 61 -16.38 4.02 -13.24
CA SER A 61 -17.59 4.17 -12.41
C SER A 61 -17.32 4.01 -10.91
N ALA A 62 -16.34 3.19 -10.54
CA ALA A 62 -15.90 3.00 -9.16
C ALA A 62 -14.79 3.99 -8.71
N LYS A 63 -14.47 5.02 -9.51
CA LYS A 63 -13.34 5.95 -9.28
C LYS A 63 -11.99 5.25 -9.07
N ASN A 64 -11.81 4.09 -9.68
CA ASN A 64 -10.59 3.30 -9.57
C ASN A 64 -9.64 3.60 -10.72
N LEU A 65 -8.65 4.46 -10.47
CA LEU A 65 -7.64 4.87 -11.44
C LEU A 65 -6.44 3.91 -11.54
N SER A 66 -6.63 2.61 -11.30
CA SER A 66 -5.52 1.64 -11.28
C SER A 66 -4.85 1.35 -12.61
N LYS A 67 -5.55 1.60 -13.72
CA LYS A 67 -5.00 1.44 -15.07
C LYS A 67 -4.75 2.76 -15.78
N PHE A 68 -5.18 3.86 -15.18
CA PHE A 68 -5.03 5.21 -15.71
C PHE A 68 -3.87 5.90 -14.99
N THR A 69 -2.64 5.57 -15.39
CA THR A 69 -1.42 6.03 -14.71
C THR A 69 -1.23 7.54 -14.82
N THR A 70 -1.51 8.11 -15.98
CA THR A 70 -1.35 9.54 -16.24
C THR A 70 -2.41 10.32 -15.47
N CYS A 71 -3.66 9.88 -15.56
CA CYS A 71 -4.77 10.46 -14.82
C CYS A 71 -4.57 10.38 -13.31
N ARG A 72 -4.13 9.23 -12.78
CA ARG A 72 -3.79 9.10 -11.37
C ARG A 72 -2.69 10.07 -10.96
N SER A 73 -1.59 10.12 -11.73
CA SER A 73 -0.47 11.01 -11.42
C SER A 73 -0.91 12.47 -11.39
N LEU A 74 -1.81 12.88 -12.29
CA LEU A 74 -2.36 14.23 -12.28
C LEU A 74 -3.15 14.51 -11.00
N VAL A 75 -4.07 13.61 -10.62
CA VAL A 75 -4.86 13.74 -9.38
C VAL A 75 -3.94 13.80 -8.15
N GLU A 76 -2.91 12.95 -8.08
CA GLU A 76 -1.92 12.97 -7.00
C GLU A 76 -1.19 14.33 -6.91
N GLN A 77 -0.83 14.94 -8.04
CA GLN A 77 -0.18 16.26 -8.05
C GLN A 77 -1.14 17.37 -7.63
N MET A 78 -2.39 17.34 -8.08
CA MET A 78 -3.41 18.29 -7.68
C MET A 78 -3.67 18.22 -6.16
N GLU A 79 -3.89 17.02 -5.63
CA GLU A 79 -4.05 16.79 -4.19
C GLU A 79 -2.82 17.27 -3.40
N LEU A 80 -1.61 17.08 -3.92
CA LEU A 80 -0.39 17.55 -3.28
C LEU A 80 -0.28 19.08 -3.27
N ILE A 81 -0.70 19.76 -4.34
CA ILE A 81 -0.77 21.22 -4.42
C ILE A 81 -1.78 21.73 -3.40
N ASP A 82 -2.99 21.17 -3.39
CA ASP A 82 -4.05 21.53 -2.45
C ASP A 82 -3.59 21.35 -1.01
N LEU A 83 -2.95 20.22 -0.69
CA LEU A 83 -2.39 19.97 0.65
C LEU A 83 -1.31 21.00 1.02
N LYS A 84 -0.41 21.35 0.09
CA LYS A 84 0.66 22.33 0.33
C LYS A 84 0.13 23.75 0.54
N CYS A 85 -0.94 24.11 -0.17
CA CYS A 85 -1.58 25.41 -0.10
C CYS A 85 -2.54 25.54 1.09
N ASN A 86 -2.97 24.42 1.69
CA ASN A 86 -3.89 24.43 2.82
C ASN A 86 -3.20 24.87 4.13
N SER A 87 -3.41 26.13 4.49
CA SER A 87 -2.85 26.75 5.70
C SER A 87 -3.38 26.11 6.99
N GLU A 88 -4.64 25.68 7.02
CA GLU A 88 -5.26 25.04 8.18
C GLU A 88 -4.63 23.67 8.48
N LEU A 89 -4.52 22.81 7.47
CA LEU A 89 -3.87 21.50 7.60
C LEU A 89 -2.40 21.65 8.00
N LYS A 90 -1.72 22.68 7.48
CA LYS A 90 -0.34 22.99 7.86
C LYS A 90 -0.21 23.40 9.33
N MET A 91 -1.18 24.16 9.87
CA MET A 91 -1.21 24.49 11.30
C MET A 91 -1.50 23.25 12.15
N LYS A 92 -2.52 22.47 11.80
CA LYS A 92 -2.85 21.20 12.50
C LYS A 92 -1.68 20.23 12.52
N PHE A 93 -0.93 20.12 11.42
CA PHE A 93 0.28 19.29 11.37
C PHE A 93 1.36 19.78 12.33
N ARG A 94 1.61 21.10 12.41
CA ARG A 94 2.57 21.68 13.35
C ARG A 94 2.17 21.46 14.81
N GLU A 95 0.88 21.54 15.11
CA GLU A 95 0.35 21.27 16.46
C GLU A 95 0.39 19.80 16.85
N ALA A 96 0.27 18.90 15.86
CA ALA A 96 0.39 17.46 16.05
C ALA A 96 1.86 16.99 16.14
N GLN A 97 2.79 17.77 15.60
CA GLN A 97 4.21 17.44 15.55
C GLN A 97 4.78 17.22 16.97
N GLY A 98 5.45 16.08 17.17
CA GLY A 98 6.01 15.71 18.47
C GLY A 98 5.06 14.93 19.39
N ASN A 99 3.80 14.72 18.99
CA ASN A 99 2.85 13.87 19.70
C ASN A 99 2.32 12.77 18.76
N ALA A 100 2.59 11.50 19.11
CA ALA A 100 2.22 10.35 18.30
C ALA A 100 0.69 10.20 18.14
N ASP A 101 -0.09 10.44 19.19
CA ASP A 101 -1.55 10.30 19.17
C ASP A 101 -2.21 11.38 18.31
N LYS A 102 -1.75 12.64 18.45
CA LYS A 102 -2.23 13.75 17.61
C LYS A 102 -1.83 13.57 16.15
N THR A 103 -0.63 13.06 15.89
CA THR A 103 -0.17 12.74 14.53
C THR A 103 -1.04 11.63 13.92
N ALA A 104 -1.32 10.56 14.68
CA ALA A 104 -2.20 9.48 14.22
C ALA A 104 -3.64 9.97 13.96
N GLN A 105 -4.14 10.90 14.77
CA GLN A 105 -5.44 11.53 14.55
C GLN A 105 -5.47 12.37 13.27
N PHE A 106 -4.49 13.26 13.07
CA PHE A 106 -4.35 14.04 11.84
C PHE A 106 -4.30 13.15 10.59
N LEU A 107 -3.54 12.06 10.64
CA LEU A 107 -3.41 11.09 9.56
C LEU A 107 -4.69 10.27 9.31
N ARG A 108 -5.63 10.20 10.26
CA ARG A 108 -6.96 9.60 10.06
C ARG A 108 -7.93 10.56 9.41
N GLU A 109 -7.75 11.86 9.59
CA GLU A 109 -8.60 12.91 9.03
C GLU A 109 -8.19 13.31 7.60
N LEU A 110 -6.95 13.00 7.18
CA LEU A 110 -6.42 13.29 5.84
C LEU A 110 -6.98 12.41 4.69
N PRO A 111 -7.23 11.09 4.86
CA PRO A 111 -7.72 10.17 3.81
C PRO A 111 -9.03 10.49 3.13
N PRO A 112 -10.06 11.01 3.83
CA PRO A 112 -11.30 11.42 3.20
C PRO A 112 -11.13 12.57 2.19
N SER A 113 -10.18 13.48 2.42
CA SER A 113 -9.99 14.68 1.59
C SER A 113 -9.00 14.48 0.45
N PHE A 114 -8.02 13.57 0.59
CA PHE A 114 -6.97 13.33 -0.40
C PHE A 114 -6.81 11.82 -0.67
N PRO A 115 -7.75 11.19 -1.41
CA PRO A 115 -7.81 9.75 -1.56
C PRO A 115 -6.60 9.13 -2.28
N GLU A 116 -6.04 9.76 -3.32
CA GLU A 116 -4.88 9.20 -4.01
C GLU A 116 -3.60 9.39 -3.19
N LEU A 117 -3.39 10.56 -2.61
CA LEU A 117 -2.27 10.84 -1.71
C LEU A 117 -2.30 9.95 -0.48
N SER A 118 -3.47 9.57 0.00
CA SER A 118 -3.61 8.66 1.14
C SER A 118 -3.32 7.21 0.81
N LYS A 119 -3.55 6.79 -0.45
CA LYS A 119 -3.04 5.50 -0.95
C LYS A 119 -1.51 5.52 -1.00
N VAL A 120 -0.91 6.62 -1.45
CA VAL A 120 0.56 6.80 -1.47
C VAL A 120 1.11 6.78 -0.03
N PHE A 121 0.51 7.53 0.88
CA PHE A 121 0.88 7.56 2.30
C PHE A 121 0.78 6.16 2.93
N SER A 122 -0.31 5.43 2.69
CA SER A 122 -0.49 4.07 3.19
C SER A 122 0.62 3.13 2.70
N ARG A 123 0.97 3.19 1.41
CA ARG A 123 2.08 2.41 0.84
C ARG A 123 3.41 2.78 1.52
N LEU A 124 3.67 4.07 1.72
CA LEU A 124 4.87 4.56 2.38
C LEU A 124 4.96 4.07 3.83
N MET A 125 3.85 4.12 4.58
CA MET A 125 3.78 3.61 5.96
C MET A 125 4.04 2.10 6.04
N CYS A 126 3.54 1.33 5.08
CA CYS A 126 3.83 -0.10 4.99
C CYS A 126 5.32 -0.40 4.77
N LEU A 127 6.05 0.46 4.03
CA LEU A 127 7.49 0.31 3.85
C LEU A 127 8.22 0.41 5.20
N PHE A 128 7.91 1.42 6.01
CA PHE A 128 8.51 1.58 7.34
C PHE A 128 8.13 0.47 8.32
N GLY A 129 6.87 0.02 8.31
CA GLY A 129 6.42 -1.06 9.18
C GLY A 129 7.09 -2.40 8.85
N SER A 130 7.22 -2.71 7.56
CA SER A 130 7.83 -3.97 7.12
C SER A 130 9.34 -4.02 7.39
N THR A 131 10.09 -2.94 7.16
CA THR A 131 11.53 -2.92 7.46
C THR A 131 11.81 -3.10 8.95
N TYR A 132 11.08 -2.39 9.82
CA TYR A 132 11.22 -2.56 11.27
C TYR A 132 10.90 -4.00 11.72
N LEU A 133 9.81 -4.57 11.22
CA LEU A 133 9.45 -5.96 11.53
C LEU A 133 10.50 -6.95 11.04
N CYS A 134 11.06 -6.74 9.85
CA CYS A 134 12.16 -7.54 9.31
C CYS A 134 13.41 -7.42 10.19
N GLU A 135 13.84 -6.22 10.57
CA GLU A 135 15.00 -5.99 11.44
C GLU A 135 14.84 -6.68 12.80
N LYS A 136 13.66 -6.54 13.42
CA LYS A 136 13.33 -7.21 14.69
C LYS A 136 13.33 -8.72 14.54
N LEU A 137 12.77 -9.25 13.45
CA LEU A 137 12.74 -10.69 13.14
C LEU A 137 14.17 -11.23 12.97
N PHE A 138 15.02 -10.59 12.16
CA PHE A 138 16.40 -11.00 11.94
C PHE A 138 17.25 -10.91 13.21
N SER A 139 17.10 -9.84 13.99
CA SER A 139 17.81 -9.69 15.27
C SER A 139 17.44 -10.80 16.24
N THR A 140 16.15 -11.12 16.35
CA THR A 140 15.64 -12.21 17.18
C THR A 140 16.14 -13.57 16.68
N MET A 141 16.13 -13.79 15.36
CA MET A 141 16.62 -15.03 14.76
C MET A 141 18.11 -15.23 15.04
N ASN A 142 18.94 -14.20 14.87
CA ASN A 142 20.37 -14.25 15.13
C ASN A 142 20.67 -14.55 16.60
N PHE A 143 19.93 -13.94 17.53
CA PHE A 143 20.05 -14.24 18.96
C PHE A 143 19.69 -15.69 19.28
N ASN A 144 18.61 -16.22 18.69
CA ASN A 144 18.14 -17.59 18.96
C ASN A 144 18.97 -18.68 18.27
N LYS A 145 19.58 -18.37 17.11
CA LYS A 145 20.52 -19.25 16.39
C LYS A 145 21.98 -19.08 16.81
N CYS A 146 22.29 -18.37 17.90
CA CYS A 146 23.66 -18.22 18.38
C CYS A 146 24.33 -19.56 18.72
N LYS A 147 25.67 -19.62 18.60
CA LYS A 147 26.52 -20.82 18.76
C LYS A 147 26.26 -21.68 20.01
N PHE A 148 25.61 -21.13 21.05
CA PHE A 148 25.29 -21.80 22.31
C PHE A 148 23.94 -22.57 22.33
N ARG A 149 23.12 -22.49 21.28
CA ARG A 149 21.89 -23.30 21.12
C ARG A 149 22.01 -24.24 19.93
N SER A 150 22.44 -25.47 20.18
CA SER A 150 22.82 -26.44 19.13
C SER A 150 21.67 -27.30 18.58
N SER A 151 20.41 -27.14 19.03
CA SER A 151 19.31 -28.05 18.68
C SER A 151 17.93 -27.35 18.60
N LEU A 152 17.80 -26.35 17.73
CA LEU A 152 16.49 -25.72 17.45
C LEU A 152 15.99 -26.19 16.08
N SER A 153 14.83 -26.86 16.05
CA SER A 153 14.18 -27.18 14.77
C SER A 153 13.48 -25.94 14.19
N ASP A 154 13.22 -25.96 12.88
CA ASP A 154 12.57 -24.84 12.18
C ASP A 154 11.18 -24.51 12.75
N ALA A 155 10.41 -25.53 13.16
CA ALA A 155 9.11 -25.34 13.80
C ALA A 155 9.22 -24.58 15.13
N HIS A 156 10.24 -24.87 15.95
CA HIS A 156 10.48 -24.13 17.19
C HIS A 156 10.93 -22.70 16.91
N LEU A 157 11.74 -22.48 15.88
CA LEU A 157 12.20 -21.15 15.51
C LEU A 157 11.05 -20.29 14.99
N GLU A 158 10.21 -20.83 14.13
CA GLU A 158 9.02 -20.16 13.61
C GLU A 158 8.10 -19.71 14.76
N ALA A 159 7.82 -20.61 15.72
CA ALA A 159 7.02 -20.30 16.89
C ALA A 159 7.63 -19.15 17.73
N VAL A 160 8.94 -19.20 17.97
CA VAL A 160 9.66 -18.14 18.71
C VAL A 160 9.61 -16.81 17.95
N LEU A 161 9.83 -16.81 16.64
CA LEU A 161 9.79 -15.60 15.82
C LEU A 161 8.39 -15.01 15.77
N ARG A 162 7.34 -15.83 15.64
CA ARG A 162 5.94 -15.38 15.72
C ARG A 162 5.67 -14.68 17.04
N VAL A 163 5.93 -15.33 18.17
CA VAL A 163 5.70 -14.75 19.51
C VAL A 163 6.48 -13.46 19.70
N SER A 164 7.72 -13.38 19.20
CA SER A 164 8.59 -12.21 19.38
C SER A 164 8.20 -11.01 18.51
N THR A 165 7.57 -11.26 17.35
CA THR A 165 7.21 -10.21 16.39
C THR A 165 5.75 -9.75 16.48
N THR A 166 4.84 -10.57 17.00
CA THR A 166 3.43 -10.21 17.14
C THR A 166 3.16 -9.42 18.42
N ASN A 167 2.59 -8.21 18.30
CA ASN A 167 2.12 -7.42 19.45
C ASN A 167 0.70 -7.83 19.92
N SER A 168 0.02 -8.74 19.21
CA SER A 168 -1.36 -9.16 19.51
C SER A 168 -1.48 -10.42 20.38
N ILE A 169 -0.41 -11.22 20.48
CA ILE A 169 -0.40 -12.43 21.30
C ILE A 169 0.02 -12.05 22.71
N ARG A 170 -0.94 -11.99 23.64
CA ARG A 170 -0.66 -11.84 25.07
C ARG A 170 -0.50 -13.22 25.70
N ALA A 171 0.56 -13.40 26.48
CA ALA A 171 0.72 -14.62 27.27
C ALA A 171 -0.43 -14.71 28.27
N ASN A 172 -1.20 -15.80 28.23
CA ASN A 172 -2.24 -16.06 29.22
C ASN A 172 -1.59 -16.62 30.51
N VAL A 173 -0.92 -15.73 31.25
CA VAL A 173 -0.18 -16.07 32.47
C VAL A 173 -1.13 -16.63 33.54
N ALA A 174 -2.37 -16.15 33.60
CA ALA A 174 -3.37 -16.62 34.56
C ALA A 174 -3.68 -18.10 34.38
N GLN A 175 -4.00 -18.52 33.15
CA GLN A 175 -4.25 -19.93 32.83
C GLN A 175 -3.00 -20.80 33.05
N LEU A 176 -1.81 -20.26 32.77
CA LEU A 176 -0.54 -20.96 32.99
C LEU A 176 -0.24 -21.17 34.48
N CYS A 177 -0.57 -20.18 35.32
CA CYS A 177 -0.47 -20.27 36.77
C CYS A 177 -1.49 -21.25 37.37
N GLU A 178 -2.72 -21.31 36.84
CA GLU A 178 -3.74 -22.30 37.27
C GLU A 178 -3.34 -23.74 36.91
N GLN A 179 -2.68 -23.95 35.77
CA GLN A 179 -2.26 -25.29 35.32
C GLN A 179 -0.95 -25.77 35.94
N LYS A 180 -0.16 -24.91 36.58
CA LYS A 180 1.12 -25.28 37.21
C LYS A 180 0.91 -25.66 38.68
N ARG A 181 1.24 -26.91 39.03
CA ARG A 181 1.45 -27.31 40.44
C ARG A 181 2.69 -26.60 40.99
N CYS A 182 2.51 -25.76 42.00
CA CYS A 182 3.63 -25.17 42.75
C CYS A 182 4.47 -26.29 43.39
N GLN A 183 5.77 -26.31 43.09
CA GLN A 183 6.74 -27.09 43.87
C GLN A 183 6.93 -26.38 45.22
N VAL A 184 6.28 -26.90 46.26
CA VAL A 184 6.39 -26.34 47.61
C VAL A 184 7.71 -26.86 48.20
N SER A 185 8.71 -25.99 48.33
CA SER A 185 9.96 -26.34 49.02
C SER A 185 9.64 -26.57 50.50
N GLY A 186 9.87 -27.79 50.98
CA GLY A 186 9.63 -28.16 52.37
C GLY A 186 10.52 -27.35 53.31
N LYS A 187 9.92 -26.76 54.34
CA LYS A 187 10.67 -26.12 55.44
C LYS A 187 11.41 -27.22 56.22
N LYS A 188 12.72 -27.02 56.42
CA LYS A 188 13.50 -27.75 57.42
C LYS A 188 13.03 -27.39 58.83
#